data_AF-K1PWZ7-F1
#
_entry.id   AF-K1PWZ7-F1
#
_cell.length_a   1.000
_cell.length_b   1.000
_cell.length_c   1.000
_cell.angle_alpha   90.00
_cell.angle_beta   90.00
_cell.angle_gamma   90.00
#
_symmetry.space_group_name_H-M   'P 1'
#
loop_
_entity.id
_entity.type
_entity.pdbx_description
1 polymer ?
#
loop_
_entity_poly.entity_id
_entity_poly.type
_entity_poly.pdbx_seq_one_letter_code
_entity_poly.pdbx_strand_id
1 'polypeptide(L)'
;MIKIFCRNQGSTLLQINNANENKWLTKTFPNVEYWIDFTDIGTEGKWVTFSTGKSEYTSWNSGQPDNAGGKQDCAINNHSKRPGRWDDATCTGNFQVMCEASVRYWIDSTDIGTEGKWVTFSTGKSEYTSWDSGQPDNGGGKQDCANNNNSKRLGRWDDATCTENVQVMCEASVVFGTHCSGIGCTFNGCESSGSETWDGQMFTKFSKILSSINNILKKKETTCTG
;
A
#
# COMPACT_ATOMS: atom_id res chain seq x y z
N MET A 1 -17.61 1.28 -5.54
CA MET A 1 -16.72 1.87 -4.50
C MET A 1 -15.30 1.30 -4.56
N ILE A 2 -15.13 -0.02 -4.66
CA ILE A 2 -13.80 -0.69 -4.72
C ILE A 2 -12.82 -0.10 -5.75
N LYS A 3 -13.26 0.16 -6.99
CA LYS A 3 -12.42 0.77 -8.04
C LYS A 3 -11.96 2.20 -7.70
N ILE A 4 -12.79 2.97 -6.98
CA ILE A 4 -12.47 4.36 -6.62
C ILE A 4 -11.36 4.40 -5.57
N PHE A 5 -11.32 3.42 -4.66
CA PHE A 5 -10.28 3.33 -3.64
C PHE A 5 -8.88 3.31 -4.26
N CYS A 6 -8.62 2.41 -5.22
CA CYS A 6 -7.33 2.34 -5.90
C CYS A 6 -7.04 3.60 -6.74
N ARG A 7 -8.05 4.13 -7.45
CA ARG A 7 -7.89 5.36 -8.24
C ARG A 7 -7.46 6.55 -7.40
N ASN A 8 -7.98 6.69 -6.19
CA ASN A 8 -7.57 7.75 -5.26
C ASN A 8 -6.12 7.60 -4.77
N GLN A 9 -5.53 6.41 -4.96
CA GLN A 9 -4.11 6.13 -4.70
C GLN A 9 -3.25 6.17 -5.97
N GLY A 10 -3.79 6.66 -7.09
CA GLY A 10 -3.08 6.69 -8.39
C GLY A 10 -2.89 5.31 -9.04
N SER A 11 -3.66 4.30 -8.60
CA SER A 11 -3.57 2.90 -9.06
C SER A 11 -4.89 2.39 -9.63
N THR A 12 -4.90 1.16 -10.14
CA THR A 12 -6.12 0.45 -10.57
C THR A 12 -6.45 -0.69 -9.62
N LEU A 13 -7.68 -1.20 -9.69
CA LEU A 13 -8.00 -2.49 -9.05
C LEU A 13 -7.15 -3.58 -9.72
N LEU A 14 -6.77 -4.61 -8.97
CA LEU A 14 -5.88 -5.67 -9.43
C LEU A 14 -6.42 -6.42 -10.66
N GLN A 15 -5.76 -6.31 -11.81
CA GLN A 15 -6.09 -7.06 -13.01
C GLN A 15 -5.17 -8.28 -13.13
N ILE A 16 -5.72 -9.49 -12.97
CA ILE A 16 -4.94 -10.72 -13.14
C ILE A 16 -4.83 -11.06 -14.63
N ASN A 17 -3.64 -10.91 -15.20
CA ASN A 17 -3.41 -11.03 -16.65
C ASN A 17 -3.10 -12.45 -17.10
N ASN A 18 -2.60 -13.32 -16.21
CA ASN A 18 -2.22 -14.68 -16.55
C ASN A 18 -2.11 -15.62 -15.34
N ALA A 19 -1.89 -16.90 -15.61
CA ALA A 19 -1.76 -17.93 -14.59
C ALA A 19 -0.54 -17.77 -13.67
N ASN A 20 0.57 -17.19 -14.15
CA ASN A 20 1.76 -16.97 -13.33
C ASN A 20 1.51 -15.87 -12.29
N GLU A 21 0.85 -14.79 -12.71
CA GLU A 21 0.41 -13.72 -11.83
C GLU A 21 -0.58 -14.22 -10.77
N ASN A 22 -1.60 -14.97 -11.20
CA ASN A 22 -2.57 -15.60 -10.27
C ASN A 22 -1.86 -16.50 -9.25
N LYS A 23 -0.91 -17.32 -9.71
CA LYS A 23 -0.10 -18.19 -8.83
C LYS A 23 0.79 -17.39 -7.88
N TRP A 24 1.37 -16.28 -8.32
CA TRP A 24 2.18 -15.42 -7.45
C TRP A 24 1.32 -14.80 -6.34
N LEU A 25 0.18 -14.22 -6.71
CA LEU A 25 -0.76 -13.62 -5.76
C LEU A 25 -1.23 -14.61 -4.69
N THR A 26 -1.57 -15.83 -5.09
CA THR A 26 -2.04 -16.88 -4.18
C THR A 26 -0.96 -17.39 -3.23
N LYS A 27 0.31 -17.35 -3.63
CA LYS A 27 1.43 -17.66 -2.75
C LYS A 27 1.70 -16.53 -1.75
N THR A 28 1.60 -15.28 -2.21
CA THR A 28 1.84 -14.08 -1.38
C THR A 28 0.70 -13.83 -0.39
N PHE A 29 -0.54 -14.07 -0.80
CA PHE A 29 -1.76 -13.82 -0.03
C PHE A 29 -2.65 -15.07 0.06
N PRO A 30 -2.18 -16.17 0.70
CA PRO A 30 -2.83 -17.47 0.62
C PRO A 30 -4.18 -17.58 1.35
N ASN A 31 -4.47 -16.69 2.31
CA ASN A 31 -5.65 -16.76 3.17
C ASN A 31 -6.51 -15.49 3.08
N VAL A 32 -6.44 -14.79 1.95
CA VAL A 32 -7.15 -13.53 1.74
C VAL A 32 -8.02 -13.67 0.51
N GLU A 33 -9.32 -13.46 0.67
CA GLU A 33 -10.24 -13.22 -0.44
C GLU A 33 -10.24 -11.73 -0.76
N TYR A 34 -10.06 -11.41 -2.04
CA TYR A 34 -9.91 -10.04 -2.50
C TYR A 34 -10.59 -9.82 -3.83
N TRP A 35 -11.03 -8.59 -4.02
CA TRP A 35 -11.58 -8.09 -5.27
C TRP A 35 -10.53 -8.09 -6.38
N ILE A 36 -10.96 -8.45 -7.58
CA ILE A 36 -10.17 -8.32 -8.80
C ILE A 36 -10.89 -7.41 -9.81
N ASP A 37 -10.14 -6.85 -10.75
CA ASP A 37 -10.63 -5.95 -11.79
C ASP A 37 -11.37 -6.73 -12.88
N PHE A 38 -12.49 -7.37 -12.54
CA PHE A 38 -13.31 -8.15 -13.47
C PHE A 38 -14.80 -8.05 -13.10
N THR A 39 -15.64 -7.76 -14.08
CA THR A 39 -17.06 -7.44 -13.90
C THR A 39 -17.86 -7.75 -15.16
N ASP A 40 -19.15 -8.00 -15.01
CA ASP A 40 -20.13 -8.04 -16.08
C ASP A 40 -21.29 -7.05 -15.87
N ILE A 41 -21.14 -6.07 -14.97
CA ILE A 41 -22.16 -5.05 -14.64
C ILE A 41 -22.72 -4.29 -15.86
N GLY A 42 -21.95 -4.23 -16.95
CA GLY A 42 -22.39 -3.59 -18.19
C GLY A 42 -23.30 -4.48 -19.05
N THR A 43 -23.11 -5.80 -18.99
CA THR A 43 -23.89 -6.80 -19.73
C THR A 43 -23.71 -8.15 -19.05
N GLU A 44 -24.76 -8.61 -18.36
CA GLU A 44 -24.81 -9.92 -17.68
C GLU A 44 -24.23 -11.05 -18.54
N GLY A 45 -23.32 -11.83 -17.96
CA GLY A 45 -22.63 -12.93 -18.64
C GLY A 45 -21.49 -12.51 -19.56
N LYS A 46 -21.26 -11.20 -19.76
CA LYS A 46 -20.12 -10.67 -20.53
C LYS A 46 -19.11 -10.01 -19.60
N TRP A 47 -18.21 -10.84 -19.09
CA TRP A 47 -17.16 -10.42 -18.17
C TRP A 47 -16.01 -9.70 -18.86
N VAL A 48 -15.66 -8.53 -18.34
CA VAL A 48 -14.57 -7.66 -18.79
C VAL A 48 -13.85 -7.01 -17.59
N THR A 49 -12.62 -6.59 -17.80
CA THR A 49 -11.88 -5.79 -16.82
C THR A 49 -12.41 -4.36 -16.78
N PHE A 50 -12.50 -3.72 -15.60
CA PHE A 50 -12.95 -2.33 -15.55
C PHE A 50 -11.91 -1.36 -16.10
N SER A 51 -10.62 -1.71 -16.06
CA SER A 51 -9.52 -0.85 -16.50
C SER A 51 -9.33 -0.89 -18.01
N THR A 52 -9.35 -2.07 -18.62
CA THR A 52 -8.99 -2.26 -20.04
C THR A 52 -10.16 -2.72 -20.92
N GLY A 53 -11.28 -3.16 -20.34
CA GLY A 53 -12.42 -3.68 -21.10
C GLY A 53 -12.13 -5.03 -21.76
N LYS A 54 -11.09 -5.73 -21.31
CA LYS A 54 -10.59 -6.98 -21.89
C LYS A 54 -11.05 -8.19 -21.09
N SER A 55 -10.98 -9.36 -21.71
CA SER A 55 -11.34 -10.66 -21.11
C SER A 55 -10.36 -11.72 -21.58
N GLU A 56 -9.10 -11.59 -21.15
CA GLU A 56 -7.97 -12.38 -21.68
C GLU A 56 -7.60 -13.58 -20.78
N TYR A 57 -7.91 -13.53 -19.49
CA TYR A 57 -7.62 -14.60 -18.53
C TYR A 57 -8.74 -14.75 -17.53
N THR A 58 -9.10 -15.99 -17.23
CA THR A 58 -10.09 -16.33 -16.19
C THR A 58 -9.64 -17.55 -15.40
N SER A 59 -9.97 -17.60 -14.12
CA SER A 59 -9.73 -18.77 -13.26
C SER A 59 -10.94 -19.06 -12.38
N TRP A 60 -12.13 -19.02 -12.97
CA TRP A 60 -13.38 -19.35 -12.30
C TRP A 60 -13.29 -20.68 -11.55
N ASN A 61 -13.85 -20.71 -10.34
CA ASN A 61 -14.07 -21.94 -9.61
C ASN A 61 -15.07 -22.82 -10.38
N SER A 62 -15.02 -24.13 -10.13
CA SER A 62 -16.02 -25.04 -10.71
C SER A 62 -17.42 -24.59 -10.30
N GLY A 63 -18.29 -24.37 -11.29
CA GLY A 63 -19.66 -23.88 -11.09
C GLY A 63 -19.82 -22.36 -11.21
N GLN A 64 -18.73 -21.60 -11.34
CA GLN A 64 -18.77 -20.14 -11.42
C GLN A 64 -18.48 -19.60 -12.83
N PRO A 65 -18.94 -18.39 -13.16
CA PRO A 65 -19.85 -17.55 -12.37
C PRO A 65 -21.30 -18.10 -12.38
N ASP A 66 -22.01 -18.02 -11.24
CA ASP A 66 -23.34 -18.61 -11.06
C ASP A 66 -24.47 -17.58 -10.90
N ASN A 67 -24.11 -16.31 -10.73
CA ASN A 67 -25.01 -15.21 -10.47
C ASN A 67 -26.09 -15.53 -9.43
N ALA A 68 -25.70 -16.17 -8.32
CA ALA A 68 -26.53 -16.41 -7.15
C ALA A 68 -27.29 -15.15 -6.72
N GLY A 69 -28.62 -15.26 -6.76
CA GLY A 69 -29.53 -14.16 -6.41
C GLY A 69 -29.64 -13.05 -7.46
N GLY A 70 -29.01 -13.21 -8.63
CA GLY A 70 -29.15 -12.34 -9.81
C GLY A 70 -28.52 -10.95 -9.66
N LYS A 71 -27.46 -10.82 -8.85
CA LYS A 71 -26.84 -9.53 -8.48
C LYS A 71 -25.31 -9.61 -8.28
N GLN A 72 -24.65 -10.64 -8.80
CA GLN A 72 -23.22 -10.86 -8.60
C GLN A 72 -22.39 -10.33 -9.78
N ASP A 73 -22.23 -9.01 -9.84
CA ASP A 73 -21.58 -8.38 -11.00
C ASP A 73 -20.06 -8.14 -10.83
N CYS A 74 -19.44 -8.61 -9.74
CA CYS A 74 -18.04 -8.33 -9.40
C CYS A 74 -17.29 -9.61 -9.06
N ALA A 75 -16.06 -9.78 -9.55
CA ALA A 75 -15.28 -10.98 -9.27
C ALA A 75 -14.35 -10.84 -8.05
N ILE A 76 -14.19 -11.93 -7.31
CA ILE A 76 -13.17 -12.12 -6.29
C ILE A 76 -12.22 -13.25 -6.66
N ASN A 77 -11.03 -13.27 -6.05
CA ASN A 77 -10.11 -14.40 -6.08
C ASN A 77 -10.03 -15.09 -4.70
N ASN A 78 -9.46 -16.29 -4.67
CA ASN A 78 -9.32 -17.16 -3.50
C ASN A 78 -10.65 -17.64 -2.89
N HIS A 79 -11.70 -17.73 -3.69
CA HIS A 79 -13.04 -18.08 -3.24
C HIS A 79 -13.07 -19.34 -2.39
N SER A 80 -13.72 -19.27 -1.22
CA SER A 80 -13.88 -20.38 -0.29
C SER A 80 -12.54 -20.98 0.12
N LYS A 81 -11.51 -20.12 0.26
CA LYS A 81 -10.12 -20.51 0.55
C LYS A 81 -9.53 -21.47 -0.50
N ARG A 82 -9.98 -21.39 -1.76
CA ARG A 82 -9.39 -22.13 -2.89
C ARG A 82 -8.40 -21.23 -3.62
N PRO A 83 -7.07 -21.43 -3.44
CA PRO A 83 -6.08 -20.54 -4.00
C PRO A 83 -6.24 -20.39 -5.52
N GLY A 84 -6.44 -19.15 -5.96
CA GLY A 84 -6.46 -18.78 -7.38
C GLY A 84 -7.76 -19.06 -8.11
N ARG A 85 -8.81 -19.48 -7.38
CA ARG A 85 -10.13 -19.75 -7.93
C ARG A 85 -11.09 -18.59 -7.67
N TRP A 86 -11.78 -18.20 -8.73
CA TRP A 86 -12.61 -17.00 -8.75
C TRP A 86 -14.08 -17.33 -8.51
N ASP A 87 -14.81 -16.32 -8.08
CA ASP A 87 -16.25 -16.34 -7.81
C ASP A 87 -16.79 -14.97 -8.16
N ASP A 88 -17.98 -14.93 -8.74
CA ASP A 88 -18.75 -13.71 -8.84
C ASP A 88 -19.43 -13.44 -7.50
N ALA A 89 -19.49 -12.18 -7.11
CA ALA A 89 -20.00 -11.74 -5.83
C ALA A 89 -20.74 -10.42 -6.01
N THR A 90 -21.70 -10.18 -5.14
CA THR A 90 -22.38 -8.88 -5.08
C THR A 90 -21.32 -7.81 -4.82
N CYS A 91 -21.25 -6.78 -5.66
CA CYS A 91 -20.20 -5.74 -5.61
C CYS A 91 -20.09 -4.96 -4.28
N THR A 92 -21.04 -5.14 -3.37
CA THR A 92 -21.05 -4.59 -2.00
C THR A 92 -20.54 -5.58 -0.95
N GLY A 93 -20.00 -6.72 -1.36
CA GLY A 93 -19.44 -7.74 -0.47
C GLY A 93 -18.22 -7.22 0.32
N ASN A 94 -17.95 -7.87 1.45
CA ASN A 94 -16.83 -7.51 2.33
C ASN A 94 -15.60 -8.37 2.02
N PHE A 95 -14.84 -7.96 1.00
CA PHE A 95 -13.56 -8.58 0.63
C PHE A 95 -12.43 -7.54 0.64
N GLN A 96 -11.19 -7.99 0.75
CA GLN A 96 -10.03 -7.09 0.75
C GLN A 96 -9.87 -6.44 -0.63
N VAL A 97 -9.34 -5.21 -0.64
CA VAL A 97 -9.05 -4.49 -1.88
C VAL A 97 -7.55 -4.56 -2.15
N MET A 98 -7.19 -5.07 -3.33
CA MET A 98 -5.81 -5.06 -3.80
C MET A 98 -5.71 -4.12 -5.00
N CYS A 99 -4.77 -3.20 -4.93
CA CYS A 99 -4.52 -2.24 -5.99
C CYS A 99 -3.25 -2.62 -6.76
N GLU A 100 -3.29 -2.44 -8.07
CA GLU A 100 -2.18 -2.62 -8.98
C GLU A 100 -1.68 -1.24 -9.41
N ALA A 101 -0.44 -0.93 -9.03
CA ALA A 101 0.23 0.30 -9.44
C ALA A 101 0.73 0.17 -10.89
N SER A 102 0.78 1.29 -11.59
CA SER A 102 1.25 1.33 -12.98
C SER A 102 2.68 0.81 -13.13
N VAL A 103 3.01 0.34 -14.33
CA VAL A 103 4.29 -0.28 -14.64
C VAL A 103 5.49 0.68 -14.53
N ARG A 104 5.25 2.00 -14.54
CA ARG A 104 6.29 3.04 -14.38
C ARG A 104 5.90 4.09 -13.33
N TYR A 105 6.68 4.17 -12.27
CA TYR A 105 6.58 5.12 -11.18
C TYR A 105 7.96 5.57 -10.69
N TRP A 106 8.01 6.77 -10.10
CA TRP A 106 9.18 7.28 -9.41
C TRP A 106 9.44 6.48 -8.13
N ILE A 107 10.71 6.16 -7.91
CA ILE A 107 11.23 5.68 -6.64
C ILE A 107 11.76 6.90 -5.88
N ASP A 108 11.62 6.89 -4.56
CA ASP A 108 12.20 7.91 -3.69
C ASP A 108 13.73 7.76 -3.61
N SER A 109 14.44 7.90 -4.73
CA SER A 109 15.90 7.88 -4.80
C SER A 109 16.42 8.84 -5.86
N THR A 110 17.47 9.58 -5.51
CA THR A 110 18.08 10.64 -6.31
C THR A 110 19.55 10.83 -5.98
N ASP A 111 20.34 11.31 -6.93
CA ASP A 111 21.72 11.76 -6.72
C ASP A 111 21.94 13.24 -7.10
N ILE A 112 20.87 14.03 -7.22
CA ILE A 112 20.90 15.50 -7.50
C ILE A 112 21.90 16.24 -6.60
N GLY A 113 22.05 15.80 -5.34
CA GLY A 113 22.95 16.43 -4.39
C GLY A 113 24.44 16.13 -4.65
N THR A 114 24.76 14.96 -5.19
CA THR A 114 26.13 14.53 -5.51
C THR A 114 26.07 13.41 -6.53
N GLU A 115 26.46 13.73 -7.77
CA GLU A 115 26.54 12.80 -8.90
C GLU A 115 27.15 11.44 -8.50
N GLY A 116 26.44 10.36 -8.82
CA GLY A 116 26.84 8.99 -8.51
C GLY A 116 26.60 8.57 -7.05
N LYS A 117 26.05 9.44 -6.19
CA LYS A 117 25.71 9.14 -4.79
C LYS A 117 24.20 9.20 -4.57
N TRP A 118 23.57 8.07 -4.84
CA TRP A 118 22.14 7.87 -4.69
C TRP A 118 21.70 7.83 -3.22
N VAL A 119 20.73 8.66 -2.87
CA VAL A 119 20.09 8.73 -1.56
C VAL A 119 18.58 8.84 -1.72
N THR A 120 17.82 8.55 -0.67
CA THR A 120 16.39 8.84 -0.65
C THR A 120 16.12 10.34 -0.51
N PHE A 121 15.08 10.86 -1.15
CA PHE A 121 14.70 12.26 -0.95
C PHE A 121 14.11 12.46 0.46
N SER A 122 13.39 11.47 0.97
CA SER A 122 12.75 11.54 2.30
C SER A 122 13.73 11.52 3.48
N THR A 123 14.81 10.72 3.40
CA THR A 123 15.71 10.52 4.55
C THR A 123 17.16 10.88 4.29
N GLY A 124 17.54 11.13 3.02
CA GLY A 124 18.92 11.41 2.64
C GLY A 124 19.86 10.23 2.86
N LYS A 125 19.31 9.00 2.98
CA LYS A 125 20.09 7.80 3.25
C LYS A 125 20.24 6.93 2.02
N SER A 126 21.37 6.24 1.94
CA SER A 126 21.68 5.25 0.90
C SER A 126 21.65 3.85 1.53
N GLU A 127 20.45 3.27 1.70
CA GLU A 127 20.29 1.96 2.35
C GLU A 127 20.16 0.80 1.34
N TYR A 128 19.48 1.03 0.21
CA TYR A 128 19.22 -0.01 -0.78
C TYR A 128 19.06 0.59 -2.19
N THR A 129 19.58 -0.12 -3.19
CA THR A 129 19.36 0.16 -4.62
C THR A 129 19.09 -1.14 -5.38
N SER A 130 18.34 -1.06 -6.48
CA SER A 130 17.99 -2.22 -7.32
C SER A 130 18.15 -1.92 -8.80
N TRP A 131 19.27 -1.32 -9.20
CA TRP A 131 19.52 -0.95 -10.59
C TRP A 131 19.37 -2.12 -11.57
N ASP A 132 18.81 -1.85 -12.76
CA ASP A 132 18.83 -2.79 -13.87
C ASP A 132 20.26 -2.92 -14.44
N SER A 133 20.47 -3.94 -15.27
CA SER A 133 21.77 -4.17 -15.89
C SER A 133 22.17 -2.98 -16.75
N GLY A 134 23.25 -2.29 -16.37
CA GLY A 134 23.76 -1.11 -17.06
C GLY A 134 23.37 0.21 -16.41
N GLN A 135 22.50 0.19 -15.39
CA GLN A 135 22.06 1.37 -14.65
C GLN A 135 22.79 1.53 -13.30
N PRO A 136 22.88 2.76 -12.76
CA PRO A 136 22.50 4.02 -13.40
C PRO A 136 23.53 4.44 -14.46
N ASP A 137 23.08 4.96 -15.60
CA ASP A 137 23.92 5.28 -16.76
C ASP A 137 24.18 6.78 -16.98
N ASN A 138 23.48 7.62 -16.21
CA ASN A 138 23.48 9.07 -16.28
C ASN A 138 23.38 9.60 -17.72
N GLY A 139 22.38 9.11 -18.47
CA GLY A 139 22.10 9.48 -19.84
C GLY A 139 22.09 11.00 -20.07
N GLY A 140 23.12 11.51 -20.76
CA GLY A 140 23.25 12.93 -21.08
C GLY A 140 23.62 13.82 -19.88
N GLY A 141 24.05 13.24 -18.75
CA GLY A 141 24.54 13.97 -17.57
C GLY A 141 23.47 14.69 -16.77
N LYS A 142 22.22 14.19 -16.80
CA LYS A 142 21.03 14.84 -16.19
C LYS A 142 20.01 13.83 -15.66
N GLN A 143 20.38 12.57 -15.50
CA GLN A 143 19.46 11.54 -15.04
C GLN A 143 19.64 11.31 -13.55
N ASP A 144 19.02 12.19 -12.78
CA ASP A 144 19.31 12.27 -11.34
C ASP A 144 18.19 11.70 -10.47
N CYS A 145 17.17 11.07 -11.09
CA CYS A 145 15.99 10.54 -10.42
C CYS A 145 15.72 9.08 -10.78
N ALA A 146 15.51 8.22 -9.78
CA ALA A 146 15.28 6.81 -9.97
C ALA A 146 13.81 6.53 -10.26
N ASN A 147 13.52 5.79 -11.32
CA ASN A 147 12.21 5.19 -11.57
C ASN A 147 12.34 3.66 -11.67
N ASN A 148 11.24 2.94 -11.51
CA ASN A 148 11.24 1.48 -11.56
C ASN A 148 11.34 0.89 -12.97
N ASN A 149 11.55 1.72 -14.00
CA ASN A 149 11.53 1.43 -15.45
C ASN A 149 10.31 0.62 -15.91
N ASN A 150 9.89 0.76 -17.15
CA ASN A 150 9.03 -0.28 -17.75
C ASN A 150 9.86 -1.55 -18.07
N SER A 151 10.76 -1.95 -17.17
CA SER A 151 11.61 -3.11 -17.35
C SER A 151 10.75 -4.36 -17.30
N LYS A 152 10.98 -5.28 -18.24
CA LYS A 152 10.41 -6.64 -18.18
C LYS A 152 10.78 -7.37 -16.89
N ARG A 153 11.75 -6.85 -16.13
CA ARG A 153 12.20 -7.36 -14.83
C ARG A 153 11.63 -6.47 -13.72
N LEU A 154 10.54 -6.94 -13.12
CA LEU A 154 9.89 -6.28 -11.99
C LEU A 154 10.89 -5.93 -10.87
N GLY A 155 10.80 -4.70 -10.37
CA GLY A 155 11.59 -4.22 -9.23
C GLY A 155 13.02 -3.77 -9.57
N ARG A 156 13.38 -3.64 -10.87
CA ARG A 156 14.66 -3.07 -11.31
C ARG A 156 14.54 -1.58 -11.60
N TRP A 157 15.60 -0.82 -11.36
CA TRP A 157 15.56 0.65 -11.42
C TRP A 157 16.33 1.18 -12.62
N ASP A 158 15.96 2.37 -13.04
CA ASP A 158 16.53 3.16 -14.11
C ASP A 158 16.59 4.61 -13.65
N ASP A 159 17.70 5.28 -13.90
CA ASP A 159 17.82 6.70 -13.69
C ASP A 159 17.24 7.45 -14.90
N ALA A 160 16.54 8.54 -14.62
CA ALA A 160 15.89 9.33 -15.65
C ALA A 160 15.94 10.81 -15.29
N THR A 161 15.69 11.64 -16.30
CA THR A 161 15.57 13.07 -16.07
C THR A 161 14.35 13.30 -15.18
N CYS A 162 14.55 13.97 -14.05
CA CYS A 162 13.52 14.19 -13.02
C CYS A 162 12.22 14.85 -13.52
N THR A 163 12.25 15.48 -14.69
CA THR A 163 11.11 16.15 -15.32
C THR A 163 10.26 15.23 -16.20
N GLU A 164 10.60 13.94 -16.31
CA GLU A 164 9.80 13.00 -17.07
C GLU A 164 8.40 12.80 -16.46
N ASN A 165 7.41 12.56 -17.33
CA ASN A 165 6.03 12.33 -16.91
C ASN A 165 5.84 10.88 -16.47
N VAL A 166 6.16 10.62 -15.20
CA VAL A 166 6.06 9.31 -14.55
C VAL A 166 5.19 9.43 -13.29
N GLN A 167 4.41 8.39 -12.99
CA GLN A 167 3.54 8.40 -11.81
C GLN A 167 4.37 8.43 -10.52
N VAL A 168 3.80 8.98 -9.45
CA VAL A 168 4.45 8.98 -8.13
C VAL A 168 3.79 7.89 -7.29
N MET A 169 4.61 7.03 -6.70
CA MET A 169 4.17 6.11 -5.65
C MET A 169 4.59 6.69 -4.30
N CYS A 170 3.61 6.94 -3.43
CA CYS A 170 3.87 7.55 -2.12
C CYS A 170 3.95 6.48 -1.03
N GLU A 171 4.95 6.59 -0.16
CA GLU A 171 4.92 5.94 1.15
C GLU A 171 4.25 6.89 2.15
N ALA A 172 3.18 6.42 2.81
CA ALA A 172 2.58 7.13 3.93
C ALA A 172 3.03 6.47 5.22
N SER A 173 3.85 7.16 6.01
CA SER A 173 4.08 6.75 7.39
C SER A 173 2.81 7.00 8.21
N VAL A 174 2.45 6.06 9.08
CA VAL A 174 1.41 6.29 10.08
C VAL A 174 1.93 7.36 11.03
N VAL A 175 1.47 8.59 10.87
CA VAL A 175 1.80 9.68 11.79
C VAL A 175 0.97 9.47 13.06
N PHE A 176 1.61 8.97 14.10
CA PHE A 176 1.06 8.92 15.44
C PHE A 176 1.16 10.32 16.05
N GLY A 177 0.10 11.11 15.95
CA GLY A 177 0.07 12.49 16.41
C GLY A 177 -0.70 12.64 17.71
N THR A 178 -0.03 13.15 18.74
CA THR A 178 -0.71 13.65 19.95
C THR A 178 -1.04 15.12 19.75
N HIS A 179 -2.32 15.46 19.70
CA HIS A 179 -2.79 16.85 19.58
C HIS A 179 -3.29 17.35 20.93
N CYS A 180 -2.56 18.29 21.52
CA CYS A 180 -2.85 18.84 22.85
C CYS A 180 -3.48 20.23 22.77
N SER A 181 -4.56 20.42 23.51
CA SER A 181 -5.20 21.71 23.79
C SER A 181 -5.10 22.02 25.30
N GLY A 182 -5.51 23.22 25.70
CA GLY A 182 -5.53 23.63 27.12
C GLY A 182 -6.43 22.78 28.03
N ILE A 183 -7.23 21.87 27.47
CA ILE A 183 -8.17 20.99 28.20
C ILE A 183 -7.70 19.52 28.18
N GLY A 184 -6.74 19.16 27.34
CA GLY A 184 -6.23 17.79 27.24
C GLY A 184 -5.64 17.44 25.88
N CYS A 185 -5.13 16.23 25.76
CA CYS A 185 -4.52 15.72 24.53
C CYS A 185 -5.36 14.60 23.91
N THR A 186 -5.52 14.62 22.59
CA THR A 186 -6.10 13.54 21.79
C THR A 186 -5.00 12.83 21.01
N PHE A 187 -5.20 11.55 20.71
CA PHE A 187 -4.31 10.80 19.84
C PHE A 187 -5.06 10.49 18.54
N ASN A 188 -4.56 10.99 17.41
CA ASN A 188 -5.20 10.88 16.09
C ASN A 188 -6.68 11.34 16.04
N GLY A 189 -7.08 12.29 16.90
CA GLY A 189 -8.43 12.88 16.88
C GLY A 189 -9.54 12.00 17.46
N CYS A 190 -9.23 10.85 18.09
CA CYS A 190 -10.20 10.05 18.82
C CYS A 190 -10.14 10.35 20.32
N GLU A 191 -11.29 10.64 20.95
CA GLU A 191 -11.41 10.58 22.40
C GLU A 191 -11.34 9.11 22.85
N SER A 192 -10.22 8.72 23.47
CA SER A 192 -10.05 7.36 23.96
C SER A 192 -10.77 7.18 25.30
N SER A 193 -12.09 7.01 25.29
CA SER A 193 -12.82 6.56 26.48
C SER A 193 -12.92 5.03 26.48
N GLY A 194 -11.84 4.34 26.88
CA GLY A 194 -11.87 2.88 27.10
C GLY A 194 -10.50 2.25 27.39
N SER A 195 -10.30 1.74 28.61
CA SER A 195 -9.05 1.14 29.10
C SER A 195 -8.66 -0.19 28.45
N GLU A 196 -9.60 -0.84 27.75
CA GLU A 196 -9.39 -2.14 27.09
C GLU A 196 -8.90 -2.01 25.64
N THR A 197 -8.92 -0.81 25.07
CA THR A 197 -8.39 -0.56 23.73
C THR A 197 -6.86 -0.55 23.74
N TRP A 198 -6.23 -0.90 22.62
CA TRP A 198 -4.77 -0.82 22.47
C TRP A 198 -4.24 0.59 22.81
N ASP A 199 -5.01 1.62 22.48
CA ASP A 199 -4.73 3.02 22.83
C ASP A 199 -4.84 3.27 24.34
N GLY A 200 -5.89 2.76 25.00
CA GLY A 200 -6.06 2.86 26.46
C GLY A 200 -4.93 2.16 27.23
N GLN A 201 -4.44 1.03 26.72
CA GLN A 201 -3.29 0.32 27.29
C GLN A 201 -1.99 1.10 27.10
N MET A 202 -1.80 1.74 25.94
CA MET A 202 -0.66 2.61 25.66
C MET A 202 -0.66 3.85 26.56
N PHE A 203 -1.79 4.54 26.69
CA PHE A 203 -1.92 5.68 27.60
C PHE A 203 -1.65 5.29 29.06
N THR A 204 -2.13 4.12 29.50
CA THR A 204 -1.86 3.61 30.86
C THR A 204 -0.36 3.39 31.09
N LYS A 205 0.37 2.89 30.08
CA LYS A 205 1.83 2.74 30.15
C LYS A 205 2.54 4.08 30.21
N PHE A 206 2.16 5.05 29.38
CA PHE A 206 2.76 6.40 29.39
C PHE A 206 2.53 7.13 30.71
N SER A 207 1.33 7.05 31.29
CA SER A 207 1.02 7.67 32.60
C SER A 207 1.86 7.09 33.74
N LYS A 208 2.14 5.78 33.72
CA LYS A 208 3.04 5.13 34.71
C LYS A 208 4.49 5.61 34.56
N ILE A 209 4.96 5.78 33.33
CA ILE A 209 6.30 6.31 33.05
C ILE A 209 6.40 7.76 33.56
N LEU A 210 5.41 8.60 33.26
CA LEU A 210 5.37 10.00 33.69
C LEU A 210 5.35 10.12 35.23
N SER A 211 4.57 9.29 35.91
CA SER A 211 4.54 9.22 37.38
C SER A 211 5.90 8.82 37.95
N SER A 212 6.60 7.90 37.30
CA SER A 212 7.93 7.46 37.75
C SER A 212 8.96 8.57 37.60
N ILE A 213 8.93 9.33 36.50
CA ILE A 213 9.79 10.49 36.26
C ILE A 213 9.53 11.59 37.30
N ASN A 214 8.26 11.91 37.58
CA ASN A 214 7.91 12.93 38.58
C ASN A 214 8.35 12.54 40.00
N ASN A 215 8.30 11.25 40.34
CA ASN A 215 8.80 10.76 41.62
C ASN A 215 10.34 10.83 41.71
N ILE A 216 11.06 10.67 40.59
CA ILE A 216 12.51 10.88 40.53
C ILE A 216 12.85 12.37 40.70
N LEU A 217 12.08 13.26 40.07
CA LEU A 217 12.27 14.71 40.18
C LEU A 217 11.99 15.23 41.60
N LYS A 218 10.94 14.73 42.27
CA LYS A 218 10.67 15.03 43.69
C LYS A 218 11.76 14.53 44.63
N LYS A 219 12.44 13.43 44.31
CA LYS A 219 13.58 12.93 45.09
C LYS A 219 14.88 13.73 44.91
N LYS A 220 14.95 14.65 43.95
CA LYS A 220 16.16 15.44 43.66
C LYS A 220 16.23 16.78 44.40
N GLU A 221 15.21 17.19 45.14
CA GLU A 221 15.27 18.33 46.06
C GLU A 221 15.93 17.92 47.39
N THR A 222 17.25 17.73 47.37
CA THR A 222 18.05 17.71 48.60
C THR A 222 18.85 18.99 48.62
N THR A 223 18.54 19.89 49.56
CA THR A 223 19.32 21.10 49.83
C THR A 223 20.76 20.73 50.19
N CYS A 224 21.73 21.08 49.34
CA CYS A 224 23.12 21.18 49.76
C CYS A 224 23.26 22.47 50.57
N THR A 225 23.23 22.37 51.90
CA THR A 225 23.75 23.42 52.79
C THR A 225 25.22 23.10 53.05
N GLY A 226 26.10 24.04 52.67
CA GLY A 226 27.54 24.00 52.96
C GLY A 226 27.86 24.31 54.41
#